data_AF-A0A8T5PS02-F1
#
_entry.id   AF-A0A8T5PS02-F1
#
_cell.length_a   1.000
_cell.length_b   1.000
_cell.length_c   1.000
_cell.angle_alpha   90.00
_cell.angle_beta   90.00
_cell.angle_gamma   90.00
#
_symmetry.space_group_name_H-M   'P 1'
#
loop_
_entity.id
_entity.type
_entity.pdbx_description
1 polymer ?
#
loop_
_entity_poly.entity_id
_entity_poly.type
_entity_poly.pdbx_seq_one_letter_code
_entity_poly.pdbx_strand_id
1 'polypeptide(L)'
;MAEEDILKELKKLSPKERAEKLKELQKKDKEEIEQAQKLLQETEEEIGRQEELKKIPIPQLKAVDIGALFSPEEKELFRAKRFVTERPKEEAEEAKIQEKAELERIAEEAPKLSQEEAANQAQYLDQLSQKPVEDIYNKVKDIYQRVKASGEVTPEQMNELNNIGYANRRKLEDIEAGKYKEVTQETAREMVLTEKMRSWLQESYGR
;
A
#
# COMPACT_ATOMS: atom_id res chain seq x y z
N MET A 1 -16.56 45.73 -8.87
CA MET A 1 -16.93 47.15 -9.08
C MET A 1 -16.12 47.96 -8.08
N ALA A 2 -15.50 49.06 -8.49
CA ALA A 2 -14.70 49.85 -7.57
C ALA A 2 -15.61 50.49 -6.49
N GLU A 3 -15.12 50.62 -5.25
CA GLU A 3 -15.85 51.28 -4.15
C GLU A 3 -16.37 52.67 -4.54
N GLU A 4 -15.64 53.35 -5.43
CA GLU A 4 -16.00 54.64 -6.01
C GLU A 4 -17.30 54.62 -6.84
N ASP A 5 -17.63 53.50 -7.49
CA ASP A 5 -18.83 53.39 -8.33
C ASP A 5 -20.09 53.23 -7.48
N ILE A 6 -19.99 52.54 -6.34
CA ILE A 6 -21.08 52.37 -5.38
C ILE A 6 -21.46 53.71 -4.75
N LEU A 7 -20.47 54.55 -4.41
CA LEU A 7 -20.70 55.89 -3.87
C LEU A 7 -21.38 56.84 -4.88
N LYS A 8 -21.08 56.69 -6.18
CA LYS A 8 -21.74 57.46 -7.25
C LYS A 8 -23.20 57.04 -7.44
N GLU A 9 -23.51 55.77 -7.29
CA GLU A 9 -24.89 55.25 -7.36
C GLU A 9 -25.73 55.66 -6.16
N LEU A 10 -25.17 55.64 -4.95
CA LEU A 10 -25.86 56.06 -3.71
C LEU A 10 -26.27 57.54 -3.74
N LYS A 11 -25.51 58.41 -4.42
CA LYS A 11 -25.83 59.84 -4.59
C LYS A 11 -27.05 60.10 -5.50
N LYS A 12 -27.44 59.14 -6.34
CA LYS A 12 -28.61 59.25 -7.25
C LYS A 12 -29.92 58.86 -6.58
N LEU A 13 -29.88 58.15 -5.45
CA LEU A 13 -31.06 57.71 -4.69
C LEU A 13 -31.64 58.82 -3.81
N SER A 14 -32.91 58.67 -3.43
CA SER A 14 -33.55 59.56 -2.47
C SER A 14 -32.84 59.53 -1.11
N PRO A 15 -32.89 60.62 -0.30
CA PRO A 15 -32.19 60.67 0.98
C PRO A 15 -32.54 59.53 1.94
N LYS A 16 -33.80 59.09 1.93
CA LYS A 16 -34.29 58.00 2.79
C LYS A 16 -33.69 56.65 2.37
N GLU A 17 -33.75 56.32 1.09
CA GLU A 17 -33.19 55.07 0.54
C GLU A 17 -31.66 55.04 0.65
N ARG A 18 -31.01 56.20 0.49
CA ARG A 18 -29.56 56.34 0.70
C ARG A 18 -29.17 56.01 2.14
N ALA A 19 -29.93 56.50 3.12
CA ALA A 19 -29.66 56.23 4.53
C ALA A 19 -29.83 54.74 4.88
N GLU A 20 -30.83 54.07 4.31
CA GLU A 20 -31.04 52.62 4.51
C GLU A 20 -29.90 51.81 3.89
N LYS A 21 -29.54 52.07 2.63
CA LYS A 21 -28.42 51.36 1.98
C LYS A 21 -27.07 51.60 2.65
N LEU A 22 -26.81 52.82 3.14
CA LEU A 22 -25.58 53.11 3.89
C LEU A 22 -25.50 52.32 5.21
N LYS A 23 -26.64 52.09 5.90
CA LYS A 23 -26.69 51.26 7.10
C LYS A 23 -26.44 49.78 6.78
N GLU A 24 -26.99 49.28 5.68
CA GLU A 24 -26.73 47.90 5.23
C GLU A 24 -25.26 47.70 4.86
N LEU A 25 -24.68 48.64 4.13
CA LEU A 25 -23.27 48.61 3.72
C LEU A 25 -22.37 48.65 4.96
N GLN A 26 -22.64 49.55 5.90
CA GLN A 26 -21.94 49.60 7.19
C GLN A 26 -22.03 48.29 7.97
N LYS A 27 -23.16 47.57 7.90
CA LYS A 27 -23.30 46.27 8.58
C LYS A 27 -22.44 45.19 7.91
N LYS A 28 -22.45 45.13 6.58
CA LYS A 28 -21.60 44.19 5.82
C LYS A 28 -20.11 44.44 6.08
N ASP A 29 -19.68 45.70 6.02
CA ASP A 29 -18.29 46.06 6.28
C ASP A 29 -17.86 45.64 7.70
N LYS A 30 -18.75 45.77 8.70
CA LYS A 30 -18.46 45.29 10.06
C LYS A 30 -18.28 43.78 10.13
N GLU A 31 -19.12 43.02 9.44
CA GLU A 31 -19.02 41.56 9.38
C GLU A 31 -17.73 41.13 8.67
N GLU A 32 -17.35 41.80 7.58
CA GLU A 32 -16.09 41.55 6.86
C GLU A 32 -14.86 41.88 7.71
N ILE A 33 -14.88 43.00 8.44
CA ILE A 33 -13.81 43.38 9.38
C ILE A 33 -13.67 42.34 10.49
N GLU A 34 -14.79 41.86 11.06
CA GLU A 34 -14.76 40.83 12.10
C GLU A 34 -14.17 39.50 11.58
N GLN A 35 -14.54 39.09 10.37
CA GLN A 35 -13.97 37.90 9.73
C GLN A 35 -12.47 38.05 9.47
N ALA A 36 -12.03 39.20 8.95
CA ALA A 36 -10.62 39.48 8.72
C ALA A 36 -9.83 39.47 10.05
N GLN A 37 -10.40 40.01 11.13
CA GLN A 37 -9.79 39.98 12.46
C GLN A 37 -9.66 38.55 13.02
N LYS A 38 -10.69 37.70 12.86
CA LYS A 38 -10.62 36.28 13.26
C LYS A 38 -9.52 35.55 12.49
N LEU A 39 -9.46 35.75 11.18
CA LEU A 39 -8.44 35.13 10.34
C LEU A 39 -7.02 35.57 10.74
N LEU A 40 -6.83 36.86 11.05
CA LEU A 40 -5.57 37.38 11.55
C LEU A 40 -5.16 36.71 12.87
N GLN A 41 -6.09 36.58 13.82
CA GLN A 41 -5.83 35.94 15.11
C GLN A 41 -5.45 34.46 14.93
N GLU A 42 -6.19 33.70 14.12
CA GLU A 42 -5.89 32.29 13.83
C GLU A 42 -4.51 32.13 13.18
N THR A 43 -4.14 33.06 12.30
CA THR A 43 -2.84 33.07 11.64
C THR A 43 -1.71 33.35 12.63
N GLU A 44 -1.87 34.32 13.53
CA GLU A 44 -0.90 34.62 14.59
C GLU A 44 -0.68 33.42 15.52
N GLU A 45 -1.76 32.73 15.91
CA GLU A 45 -1.69 31.50 16.72
C GLU A 45 -0.99 30.35 15.97
N GLU A 46 -1.22 30.20 14.67
CA GLU A 46 -0.52 29.21 13.84
C GLU A 46 0.97 29.51 13.74
N ILE A 47 1.35 30.78 13.51
CA ILE A 47 2.76 31.20 13.49
C ILE A 47 3.43 30.86 14.83
N GLY A 48 2.78 31.17 15.96
CA GLY A 48 3.28 30.82 17.28
C GLY A 48 3.53 29.31 17.46
N ARG A 49 2.55 28.48 17.08
CA ARG A 49 2.69 27.01 17.12
C ARG A 49 3.84 26.51 16.24
N GLN A 50 4.00 27.07 15.03
CA GLN A 50 5.09 26.68 14.14
C GLN A 50 6.46 27.07 14.70
N GLU A 51 6.58 28.23 15.35
CA GLU A 51 7.82 28.64 16.01
C GLU A 51 8.15 27.76 17.23
N GLU A 52 7.15 27.36 18.01
CA GLU A 52 7.33 26.41 19.11
C GLU A 52 7.81 25.05 18.62
N LEU A 53 7.21 24.52 17.54
CA LEU A 53 7.63 23.26 16.93
C LEU A 53 9.09 23.31 16.45
N LYS A 54 9.56 24.45 15.92
CA LYS A 54 10.96 24.63 15.51
C LYS A 54 11.93 24.66 16.69
N LYS A 55 11.48 25.09 17.88
CA LYS A 55 12.30 25.15 19.11
C LYS A 55 12.46 23.77 19.75
N ILE A 56 11.58 22.81 19.46
CA ILE A 56 11.73 21.44 19.93
C ILE A 56 13.00 20.88 19.27
N PRO A 57 14.06 20.59 20.03
CA PRO A 57 15.25 19.98 19.47
C PRO A 57 14.84 18.65 18.87
N ILE A 58 14.90 18.54 17.54
CA ILE A 58 14.67 17.27 16.86
C ILE A 58 15.68 16.31 17.44
N PRO A 59 15.24 15.23 18.11
CA PRO A 59 16.19 14.22 18.56
C PRO A 59 16.94 13.77 17.32
N GLN A 60 18.24 14.05 17.29
CA GLN A 60 19.12 13.43 16.32
C GLN A 60 19.01 11.95 16.64
N LEU A 61 18.18 11.24 15.88
CA LEU A 61 18.18 9.80 15.86
C LEU A 61 19.63 9.46 15.56
N LYS A 62 20.40 9.04 16.59
CA LYS A 62 21.65 8.31 16.37
C LYS A 62 21.29 7.34 15.28
N ALA A 63 21.96 7.40 14.13
CA ALA A 63 21.63 6.59 12.97
C ALA A 63 21.42 5.16 13.47
N VAL A 64 20.16 4.82 13.73
CA VAL A 64 19.78 3.45 14.04
C VAL A 64 20.17 2.81 12.75
N ASP A 65 21.05 1.82 12.80
CA ASP A 65 21.45 1.13 11.58
C ASP A 65 20.18 0.56 10.97
N ILE A 66 19.59 1.31 10.04
CA ILE A 66 18.34 0.96 9.37
C ILE A 66 18.59 -0.35 8.62
N GLY A 67 19.85 -0.59 8.22
CA GLY A 67 20.29 -1.88 7.73
C GLY A 67 20.08 -3.01 8.74
N ALA A 68 20.39 -2.83 10.02
CA ALA A 68 20.19 -3.88 11.02
C ALA A 68 18.70 -4.23 11.26
N LEU A 69 17.78 -3.32 10.92
CA LEU A 69 16.34 -3.54 11.09
C LEU A 69 15.74 -4.48 10.03
N PHE A 70 16.36 -4.54 8.84
CA PHE A 70 15.88 -5.35 7.72
C PHE A 70 16.71 -6.62 7.54
N SER A 71 16.04 -7.74 7.26
CA SER A 71 16.72 -8.96 6.88
C SER A 71 17.45 -8.75 5.54
N PRO A 72 18.51 -9.54 5.23
CA PRO A 72 19.17 -9.48 3.94
C PRO A 72 18.19 -9.63 2.77
N GLU A 73 17.22 -10.54 2.90
CA GLU A 73 16.21 -10.82 1.89
C GLU A 73 15.26 -9.63 1.68
N GLU A 74 14.87 -8.94 2.75
CA GLU A 74 14.03 -7.74 2.68
C GLU A 74 14.70 -6.59 1.95
N LYS A 75 15.99 -6.36 2.23
CA LYS A 75 16.75 -5.29 1.57
C LYS A 75 16.85 -5.55 0.07
N GLU A 76 16.99 -6.80 -0.31
CA GLU A 76 17.10 -7.21 -1.71
C GLU A 76 15.76 -7.05 -2.43
N LEU A 77 14.65 -7.49 -1.83
CA LEU A 77 13.31 -7.25 -2.36
C LEU A 77 13.00 -5.76 -2.53
N PHE A 78 13.40 -4.94 -1.56
CA PHE A 78 13.20 -3.50 -1.62
C PHE A 78 14.02 -2.83 -2.73
N ARG A 79 15.27 -3.26 -2.94
CA ARG A 79 16.11 -2.80 -4.06
C ARG A 79 15.53 -3.21 -5.40
N ALA A 80 15.05 -4.45 -5.53
CA ALA A 80 14.47 -4.95 -6.77
C ALA A 80 13.24 -4.13 -7.19
N LYS A 81 12.27 -3.91 -6.29
CA LYS A 81 11.02 -3.19 -6.63
C LYS A 81 11.22 -1.69 -6.90
N ARG A 82 12.23 -1.03 -6.32
CA ARG A 82 12.44 0.43 -6.48
C ARG A 82 12.84 0.85 -7.90
N PHE A 83 13.35 -0.07 -8.71
CA PHE A 83 13.78 0.19 -10.09
C PHE A 83 12.88 -0.47 -11.14
N VAL A 84 11.75 -1.06 -10.75
CA VAL A 84 10.76 -1.57 -11.71
C VAL A 84 9.88 -0.40 -12.13
N THR A 85 10.10 0.09 -13.35
CA THR A 85 9.19 1.00 -14.04
C THR A 85 7.81 0.36 -14.10
N GLU A 86 6.80 1.02 -13.53
CA GLU A 86 5.41 0.60 -13.68
C GLU A 86 5.06 0.55 -15.17
N ARG A 87 4.69 -0.63 -15.67
CA ARG A 87 4.14 -0.73 -17.03
C ARG A 87 2.76 -0.07 -17.05
N PRO A 88 2.39 0.61 -18.15
CA PRO A 88 1.08 1.25 -18.28
C PRO A 88 -0.06 0.24 -18.05
N LYS A 89 -1.12 0.67 -17.35
CA LYS A 89 -2.26 -0.19 -16.94
C LYS A 89 -2.97 -0.89 -18.10
N GLU A 90 -2.92 -0.35 -19.31
CA GLU A 90 -3.58 -0.90 -20.49
C GLU A 90 -2.89 -2.18 -21.02
N GLU A 91 -1.56 -2.27 -20.94
CA GLU A 91 -0.83 -3.51 -21.32
C GLU A 91 -1.02 -4.64 -20.30
N ALA A 92 -1.34 -4.31 -19.04
CA ALA A 92 -1.56 -5.29 -17.98
C ALA A 92 -2.95 -5.96 -18.05
N GLU A 93 -3.96 -5.30 -18.64
CA GLU A 93 -5.29 -5.90 -18.86
C GLU A 93 -5.31 -6.81 -20.08
N GLU A 94 -4.66 -6.43 -21.19
CA GLU A 94 -4.54 -7.29 -22.37
C GLU A 94 -3.69 -8.55 -22.09
N ALA A 95 -2.60 -8.42 -21.31
CA ALA A 95 -1.80 -9.56 -20.86
C ALA A 95 -2.61 -10.55 -19.98
N LYS A 96 -3.47 -10.04 -19.08
CA LYS A 96 -4.32 -10.88 -18.23
C LYS A 96 -5.37 -11.68 -19.01
N ILE A 97 -5.87 -11.12 -20.12
CA ILE A 97 -6.89 -11.79 -20.95
C ILE A 97 -6.23 -12.90 -21.77
N GLN A 98 -5.03 -12.67 -22.32
CA GLN A 98 -4.25 -13.70 -23.03
C GLN A 98 -3.78 -14.80 -22.09
N GLU A 99 -3.28 -14.45 -20.90
CA GLU A 99 -2.85 -15.41 -19.87
C GLU A 99 -4.01 -16.31 -19.42
N LYS A 100 -5.24 -15.77 -19.29
CA LYS A 100 -6.41 -16.57 -18.91
C LYS A 100 -6.82 -17.59 -19.98
N ALA A 101 -6.74 -17.22 -21.26
CA ALA A 101 -7.03 -18.12 -22.38
C ALA A 101 -5.95 -19.21 -22.55
N GLU A 102 -4.70 -18.88 -22.24
CA GLU A 102 -3.58 -19.82 -22.26
C GLU A 102 -3.62 -20.79 -21.06
N LEU A 103 -3.97 -20.29 -19.86
CA LEU A 103 -4.21 -21.11 -18.67
C LEU A 103 -5.39 -22.09 -18.86
N GLU A 104 -6.46 -21.70 -19.57
CA GLU A 104 -7.57 -22.59 -19.90
C GLU A 104 -7.13 -23.72 -20.86
N ARG A 105 -6.33 -23.42 -21.89
CA ARG A 105 -5.78 -24.47 -22.78
C ARG A 105 -4.78 -25.39 -22.06
N ILE A 106 -3.94 -24.84 -21.19
CA ILE A 106 -3.00 -25.62 -20.38
C ILE A 106 -3.74 -26.50 -19.36
N ALA A 107 -4.86 -26.04 -18.80
CA ALA A 107 -5.70 -26.84 -17.91
C ALA A 107 -6.41 -27.99 -18.65
N GLU A 108 -6.75 -27.82 -19.93
CA GLU A 108 -7.30 -28.88 -20.79
C GLU A 108 -6.23 -29.89 -21.25
N GLU A 109 -4.98 -29.45 -21.42
CA GLU A 109 -3.83 -30.29 -21.78
C GLU A 109 -3.09 -30.89 -20.57
N ALA A 110 -3.44 -30.46 -19.35
CA ALA A 110 -2.84 -30.96 -18.13
C ALA A 110 -3.07 -32.48 -18.00
N PRO A 111 -2.01 -33.27 -17.75
CA PRO A 111 -2.18 -34.69 -17.49
C PRO A 111 -3.16 -34.85 -16.33
N LYS A 112 -4.26 -35.57 -16.57
CA LYS A 112 -5.20 -35.92 -15.50
C LYS A 112 -4.44 -36.77 -14.50
N LEU A 113 -4.02 -36.15 -13.39
CA LEU A 113 -3.40 -36.81 -12.27
C LEU A 113 -4.24 -38.05 -11.92
N SER A 114 -3.57 -39.16 -11.69
CA SER A 114 -4.25 -40.35 -11.21
C SER A 114 -4.96 -40.00 -9.89
N GLN A 115 -6.05 -40.70 -9.56
CA GLN A 115 -6.76 -40.47 -8.30
C GLN A 115 -5.82 -40.58 -7.08
N GLU A 116 -4.79 -41.42 -7.18
CA GLU A 116 -3.77 -41.60 -6.15
C GLU A 116 -2.83 -40.39 -6.05
N GLU A 117 -2.39 -39.83 -7.19
CA GLU A 117 -1.54 -38.64 -7.22
C GLU A 117 -2.27 -37.40 -6.71
N ALA A 118 -3.54 -37.24 -7.07
CA ALA A 118 -4.39 -36.17 -6.56
C ALA A 118 -4.60 -36.28 -5.05
N ALA A 119 -4.79 -37.49 -4.52
CA ALA A 119 -4.90 -37.74 -3.09
C ALA A 119 -3.59 -37.42 -2.35
N ASN A 120 -2.45 -37.84 -2.91
CA ASN A 120 -1.12 -37.55 -2.35
C ASN A 120 -0.82 -36.04 -2.34
N GLN A 121 -1.19 -35.33 -3.41
CA GLN A 121 -1.04 -33.88 -3.49
C GLN A 121 -1.92 -33.16 -2.47
N ALA A 122 -3.18 -33.58 -2.30
CA ALA A 122 -4.08 -33.01 -1.30
C ALA A 122 -3.55 -33.23 0.14
N GLN A 123 -3.03 -34.42 0.43
CA GLN A 123 -2.40 -34.70 1.73
C GLN A 123 -1.16 -33.83 1.96
N TYR A 124 -0.33 -33.66 0.94
CA TYR A 124 0.85 -32.80 1.03
C TYR A 124 0.48 -31.34 1.34
N LEU A 125 -0.52 -30.80 0.65
CA LEU A 125 -0.99 -29.42 0.86
C LEU A 125 -1.57 -29.22 2.26
N ASP A 126 -2.33 -30.19 2.75
CA ASP A 126 -2.87 -30.12 4.11
C ASP A 126 -1.75 -30.13 5.15
N GLN A 127 -0.79 -31.04 5.02
CA GLN A 127 0.39 -31.09 5.90
C GLN A 127 1.20 -29.80 5.85
N LEU A 128 1.42 -29.23 4.66
CA LEU A 128 2.16 -27.99 4.49
C LEU A 128 1.45 -26.82 5.18
N SER A 129 0.12 -26.74 5.10
CA SER A 129 -0.66 -25.68 5.78
C SER A 129 -0.61 -25.75 7.31
N GLN A 130 -0.39 -26.95 7.86
CA GLN A 130 -0.29 -27.17 9.31
C GLN A 130 1.11 -26.89 9.86
N LYS A 131 2.13 -26.74 9.01
CA LYS A 131 3.49 -26.43 9.46
C LYS A 131 3.59 -25.05 10.10
N PRO A 132 4.55 -24.84 11.01
CA PRO A 132 4.94 -23.51 11.48
C PRO A 132 5.21 -22.55 10.32
N VAL A 133 4.90 -21.27 10.50
CA VAL A 133 5.15 -20.24 9.48
C VAL A 133 6.65 -20.16 9.14
N GLU A 134 7.50 -20.27 10.15
CA GLU A 134 8.95 -20.31 9.99
C GLU A 134 9.41 -21.37 8.99
N ASP A 135 8.83 -22.58 9.02
CA ASP A 135 9.16 -23.66 8.08
C ASP A 135 8.75 -23.30 6.64
N ILE A 136 7.59 -22.69 6.47
CA ILE A 136 7.07 -22.25 5.17
C ILE A 136 7.97 -21.14 4.61
N TYR A 137 8.37 -20.19 5.47
CA TYR A 137 9.29 -19.12 5.13
C TYR A 137 10.67 -19.63 4.73
N ASN A 138 11.26 -20.52 5.53
CA ASN A 138 12.58 -21.10 5.26
C ASN A 138 12.59 -21.88 3.94
N LYS A 139 11.52 -22.62 3.63
CA LYS A 139 11.39 -23.29 2.33
C LYS A 139 11.43 -22.33 1.15
N VAL A 140 10.67 -21.23 1.18
CA VAL A 140 10.70 -20.23 0.09
C VAL A 140 12.06 -19.54 0.03
N LYS A 141 12.65 -19.22 1.18
CA LYS A 141 13.99 -18.64 1.26
C LYS A 141 15.05 -19.53 0.62
N ASP A 142 15.00 -20.84 0.85
CA ASP A 142 15.92 -21.80 0.24
C ASP A 142 15.75 -21.91 -1.28
N ILE A 143 14.50 -21.86 -1.76
CA ILE A 143 14.23 -21.80 -3.21
C ILE A 143 14.79 -20.49 -3.78
N TYR A 144 14.49 -19.36 -3.14
CA TYR A 144 14.95 -18.05 -3.55
C TYR A 144 16.49 -17.97 -3.65
N GLN A 145 17.20 -18.47 -2.64
CA GLN A 145 18.67 -18.49 -2.64
C GLN A 145 19.24 -19.39 -3.73
N ARG A 146 18.64 -20.56 -3.96
CA ARG A 146 19.08 -21.47 -5.03
C ARG A 146 18.87 -20.84 -6.40
N VAL A 147 17.70 -20.25 -6.64
CA VAL A 147 17.38 -19.58 -7.91
C VAL A 147 18.28 -18.37 -8.14
N LYS A 148 18.61 -17.62 -7.08
CA LYS A 148 19.57 -16.52 -7.18
C LYS A 148 20.98 -16.99 -7.58
N ALA A 149 21.37 -18.17 -7.12
CA ALA A 149 22.67 -18.76 -7.44
C ALA A 149 22.70 -19.42 -8.83
N SER A 150 21.63 -20.13 -9.22
CA SER A 150 21.52 -20.81 -10.51
C SER A 150 21.12 -19.87 -11.65
N GLY A 151 20.36 -18.82 -11.35
CA GLY A 151 19.72 -17.95 -12.33
C GLY A 151 18.45 -18.52 -12.96
N GLU A 152 17.99 -19.71 -12.54
CA GLU A 152 16.88 -20.45 -13.15
C GLU A 152 15.96 -21.09 -12.09
N VAL A 153 14.66 -21.18 -12.39
CA VAL A 153 13.65 -21.87 -11.58
C VAL A 153 13.27 -23.18 -12.26
N THR A 154 13.41 -24.29 -11.53
CA THR A 154 12.99 -25.62 -12.01
C THR A 154 11.47 -25.81 -11.90
N PRO A 155 10.85 -26.69 -12.71
CA PRO A 155 9.42 -27.01 -12.59
C PRO A 155 9.02 -27.48 -11.19
N GLU A 156 9.86 -28.27 -10.51
CA GLU A 156 9.63 -28.73 -9.16
C GLU A 156 9.62 -27.58 -8.15
N GLN A 157 10.56 -26.63 -8.30
CA GLN A 157 10.58 -25.42 -7.47
C GLN A 157 9.36 -24.55 -7.73
N MET A 158 8.93 -24.40 -8.98
CA MET A 158 7.73 -23.63 -9.31
C MET A 158 6.46 -24.27 -8.72
N ASN A 159 6.33 -25.59 -8.81
CA ASN A 159 5.23 -26.32 -8.19
C ASN A 159 5.25 -26.18 -6.66
N GLU A 160 6.42 -26.28 -6.04
CA GLU A 160 6.58 -26.09 -4.60
C GLU A 160 6.22 -24.65 -4.18
N LEU A 161 6.59 -23.63 -4.96
CA LEU A 161 6.18 -22.23 -4.71
C LEU A 161 4.66 -22.07 -4.74
N ASN A 162 3.96 -22.75 -5.67
CA ASN A 162 2.50 -22.75 -5.72
C ASN A 162 1.89 -23.43 -4.48
N ASN A 163 2.43 -24.57 -4.08
CA ASN A 163 1.99 -25.29 -2.87
C ASN A 163 2.18 -24.43 -1.61
N ILE A 164 3.33 -23.76 -1.50
CA ILE A 164 3.61 -22.83 -0.39
C ILE A 164 2.63 -21.64 -0.42
N GLY A 165 2.35 -21.08 -1.59
CA GLY A 165 1.38 -19.99 -1.71
C GLY A 165 -0.02 -20.38 -1.25
N TYR A 166 -0.46 -21.59 -1.57
CA TYR A 166 -1.71 -22.14 -1.07
C TYR A 166 -1.69 -22.29 0.47
N ALA A 167 -0.66 -22.92 1.01
CA ALA A 167 -0.51 -23.14 2.44
C ALA A 167 -0.47 -21.84 3.25
N ASN A 168 0.30 -20.85 2.79
CA ASN A 168 0.43 -19.55 3.43
C ASN A 168 -0.90 -18.77 3.43
N ARG A 169 -1.64 -18.80 2.31
CA ARG A 169 -2.96 -18.17 2.20
C ARG A 169 -3.99 -18.81 3.11
N ARG A 170 -4.10 -20.13 3.12
CA ARG A 170 -5.00 -20.87 4.03
C ARG A 170 -4.71 -20.51 5.49
N LYS A 171 -3.44 -20.31 5.84
CA LYS A 171 -3.03 -19.93 7.19
C LYS A 171 -3.40 -18.49 7.53
N LEU A 172 -3.30 -17.55 6.58
CA LEU A 172 -3.82 -16.19 6.73
C LEU A 172 -5.32 -16.20 6.97
N GLU A 173 -6.07 -16.96 6.18
CA GLU A 173 -7.53 -17.10 6.32
C GLU A 173 -7.91 -17.67 7.70
N ASP A 174 -7.17 -18.67 8.19
CA ASP A 174 -7.38 -19.23 9.52
C ASP A 174 -7.06 -18.24 10.65
N ILE A 175 -6.05 -17.39 10.46
CA ILE A 175 -5.71 -16.28 11.38
C ILE A 175 -6.84 -15.24 11.38
N GLU A 176 -7.31 -14.81 10.20
CA GLU A 176 -8.41 -13.85 10.06
C GLU A 176 -9.72 -14.38 10.64
N ALA A 177 -9.97 -15.68 10.50
CA ALA A 177 -11.12 -16.38 11.10
C ALA A 177 -10.99 -16.54 12.63
N GLY A 178 -9.89 -16.11 13.24
CA GLY A 178 -9.67 -16.17 14.68
C GLY A 178 -9.36 -17.58 15.21
N LYS A 179 -8.95 -18.52 14.34
CA LYS A 179 -8.56 -19.88 14.77
C LYS A 179 -7.25 -19.87 15.55
N TYR A 180 -6.40 -18.87 15.32
CA TYR A 180 -5.17 -18.65 16.06
C TYR A 180 -5.35 -17.47 17.03
N LYS A 181 -5.02 -17.70 18.31
CA LYS A 181 -5.25 -16.72 19.38
C LYS A 181 -4.20 -15.60 19.42
N GLU A 182 -2.99 -15.88 18.96
CA GLU A 182 -1.87 -14.93 19.02
C GLU A 182 -1.00 -15.07 17.77
N VAL A 183 -0.91 -14.00 16.99
CA VAL A 183 0.03 -13.89 15.87
C VAL A 183 1.08 -12.87 16.27
N THR A 184 2.33 -13.31 16.34
CA THR A 184 3.44 -12.42 16.66
C THR A 184 3.76 -11.53 15.46
N GLN A 185 4.39 -10.38 15.71
CA GLN A 185 4.87 -9.52 14.62
C GLN A 185 5.87 -10.25 13.72
N GLU A 186 6.68 -11.14 14.28
CA GLU A 186 7.64 -11.97 13.54
C GLU A 186 6.93 -12.92 12.59
N THR A 187 5.91 -13.65 13.07
CA THR A 187 5.08 -14.53 12.25
C THR A 187 4.41 -13.75 11.11
N ALA A 188 3.81 -12.58 11.39
CA ALA A 188 3.21 -11.76 10.35
C ALA A 188 4.23 -11.29 9.30
N ARG A 189 5.43 -10.90 9.74
CA ARG A 189 6.54 -10.51 8.87
C ARG A 189 6.95 -11.66 7.95
N GLU A 190 7.19 -12.85 8.50
CA GLU A 190 7.56 -14.05 7.73
C GLU A 190 6.53 -14.41 6.67
N MET A 191 5.24 -14.34 6.99
CA MET A 191 4.16 -14.58 6.01
C MET A 191 4.19 -13.59 4.86
N VAL A 192 4.42 -12.30 5.15
CA VAL A 192 4.55 -11.25 4.13
C VAL A 192 5.80 -11.46 3.28
N LEU A 193 6.93 -11.84 3.88
CA LEU A 193 8.16 -12.11 3.14
C LEU A 193 8.05 -13.34 2.25
N THR A 194 7.38 -14.38 2.74
CA THR A 194 7.05 -15.59 1.98
C THR A 194 6.29 -15.23 0.70
N GLU A 195 5.22 -14.42 0.81
CA GLU A 195 4.47 -13.93 -0.35
C GLU A 195 5.34 -13.11 -1.31
N LYS A 196 6.13 -12.16 -0.78
CA LYS A 196 6.97 -11.29 -1.61
C LYS A 196 8.04 -12.06 -2.38
N MET A 197 8.72 -13.01 -1.73
CA MET A 197 9.71 -13.85 -2.38
C MET A 197 9.06 -14.75 -3.43
N ARG A 198 7.91 -15.36 -3.13
CA ARG A 198 7.15 -16.16 -4.10
C ARG A 198 6.76 -15.32 -5.33
N SER A 199 6.13 -14.17 -5.10
CA SER A 199 5.71 -13.28 -6.19
C SER A 199 6.89 -12.81 -7.02
N TRP A 200 8.02 -12.47 -6.41
CA TRP A 200 9.21 -12.09 -7.17
C TRP A 200 9.73 -13.24 -8.06
N LEU A 201 9.77 -14.47 -7.56
CA LEU A 201 10.19 -15.64 -8.32
C LEU A 201 9.22 -15.94 -9.48
N GLN A 202 7.91 -15.87 -9.23
CA GLN A 202 6.88 -16.04 -10.25
C GLN A 202 6.92 -14.95 -11.32
N GLU A 203 7.05 -13.68 -10.93
CA GLU A 203 7.14 -12.53 -11.86
C GLU A 203 8.41 -12.60 -12.72
N SER A 204 9.52 -13.06 -12.15
CA SER A 204 10.83 -13.08 -12.82
C SER A 204 11.00 -14.27 -13.76
N TYR A 205 10.36 -15.41 -13.45
CA TYR A 205 10.62 -16.70 -14.12
C TYR A 205 9.37 -17.47 -14.55
N GLY A 206 8.18 -16.94 -14.33
CA GLY A 206 6.91 -17.59 -14.68
C GLY A 206 6.42 -17.33 -16.11
N ARG A 207 7.32 -17.01 -17.06
CA ARG A 207 7.00 -16.88 -18.49
C ARG A 207 7.58 -18.03 -19.29
#